data_AF-A0A1A8W451-F1
#
_entry.id   AF-A0A1A8W451-F1
#
_cell.length_a   1.000
_cell.length_b   1.000
_cell.length_c   1.000
_cell.angle_alpha   90.00
_cell.angle_beta   90.00
_cell.angle_gamma   90.00
#
_symmetry.space_group_name_H-M   'P 1'
#
loop_
_entity.id
_entity.type
_entity.pdbx_description
1 polymer ?
#
loop_
_entity_poly.entity_id
_entity_poly.type
_entity_poly.pdbx_seq_one_letter_code
_entity_poly.pdbx_strand_id
1 'polypeptide(L)'
;MLSGMDEHKNDKTAECKTEFTLKMKEDDNLQIHETLGPAIKEFQTNFGLINENYSLKDLEKVLNPIEYADYNSFFAYAICSIFYSYLKISGDFLNNHPIKNELKKVQTLMKEINERSQETNEDKKSLTINKEASKRIVDSCISYNKNLKKRKYH
;
A
#
# COMPACT_ATOMS: atom_id res chain seq x y z
N MET A 1 62.93 -36.49 37.17
CA MET A 1 63.14 -35.95 35.81
C MET A 1 61.79 -35.38 35.38
N LEU A 2 61.57 -34.06 35.52
CA LEU A 2 61.82 -33.02 34.49
C LEU A 2 61.08 -33.35 33.18
N SER A 3 60.28 -32.52 32.54
CA SER A 3 59.93 -31.09 32.66
C SER A 3 58.84 -30.81 31.60
N GLY A 4 57.98 -29.82 31.77
CA GLY A 4 57.14 -29.30 30.68
C GLY A 4 55.82 -28.65 31.12
N MET A 5 55.91 -27.41 31.60
CA MET A 5 54.83 -26.42 31.73
C MET A 5 54.74 -25.54 30.46
N ASP A 6 53.70 -24.69 30.41
CA ASP A 6 53.45 -23.50 29.57
C ASP A 6 52.41 -23.72 28.44
N GLU A 7 51.17 -23.23 28.51
CA GLU A 7 50.60 -21.87 28.61
C GLU A 7 50.29 -21.17 27.26
N HIS A 8 49.01 -20.78 27.13
CA HIS A 8 48.43 -19.59 26.46
C HIS A 8 48.40 -19.37 24.93
N LYS A 9 47.15 -19.33 24.37
CA LYS A 9 46.42 -18.19 23.73
C LYS A 9 45.26 -18.72 22.87
N ASN A 10 43.99 -18.53 23.24
CA ASN A 10 43.13 -17.35 23.00
C ASN A 10 43.03 -16.95 21.51
N ASP A 11 41.92 -17.28 20.84
CA ASP A 11 41.19 -16.30 20.06
C ASP A 11 39.68 -16.59 20.00
N LYS A 12 38.95 -15.49 19.97
CA LYS A 12 37.51 -15.29 20.14
C LYS A 12 36.80 -15.46 18.79
N THR A 13 35.56 -15.89 18.83
CA THR A 13 34.51 -15.45 17.89
C THR A 13 33.17 -15.78 18.54
N ALA A 14 32.69 -14.86 19.37
CA ALA A 14 31.59 -13.94 19.04
C ALA A 14 30.26 -14.71 18.90
N GLU A 15 29.56 -14.94 20.01
CA GLU A 15 28.41 -14.10 20.38
C GLU A 15 27.30 -14.10 19.32
N CYS A 16 26.30 -14.96 19.51
CA CYS A 16 24.92 -14.59 19.21
C CYS A 16 23.98 -15.28 20.21
N LYS A 17 24.24 -15.03 21.50
CA LYS A 17 23.16 -14.99 22.48
C LYS A 17 22.55 -13.61 22.34
N THR A 18 21.53 -13.47 21.50
CA THR A 18 20.62 -12.34 21.63
C THR A 18 19.31 -12.88 22.14
N GLU A 19 19.36 -13.24 23.42
CA GLU A 19 18.22 -13.20 24.31
C GLU A 19 17.64 -11.79 24.18
N PHE A 20 16.63 -11.62 23.32
CA PHE A 20 15.92 -10.36 23.18
C PHE A 20 14.99 -10.23 24.39
N THR A 21 15.58 -10.12 25.57
CA THR A 21 14.87 -9.78 26.79
C THR A 21 14.55 -8.30 26.69
N LEU A 22 13.41 -8.00 26.08
CA LEU A 22 12.71 -6.74 26.31
C LEU A 22 12.46 -6.65 27.82
N LYS A 23 13.39 -6.04 28.56
CA LYS A 23 13.13 -5.55 29.91
C LYS A 23 12.24 -4.31 29.80
N MET A 24 10.98 -4.53 29.44
CA MET A 24 9.91 -3.59 29.72
C MET A 24 9.38 -3.92 31.11
N LYS A 25 9.18 -2.90 31.96
CA LYS A 25 8.74 -3.09 33.34
C LYS A 25 7.41 -3.85 33.34
N GLU A 26 7.23 -4.79 34.26
CA GLU A 26 6.01 -5.62 34.39
C GLU A 26 4.72 -4.77 34.44
N ASP A 27 4.78 -3.57 35.03
CA ASP A 27 3.67 -2.60 35.08
C ASP A 27 3.27 -2.02 33.71
N ASP A 28 4.24 -1.73 32.84
CA ASP A 28 3.97 -1.12 31.52
C ASP A 28 3.31 -2.13 30.57
N ASN A 29 3.66 -3.42 30.70
CA ASN A 29 3.05 -4.51 29.92
C ASN A 29 1.57 -4.74 30.30
N LEU A 30 1.23 -4.55 31.58
CA LEU A 30 -0.13 -4.71 32.09
C LEU A 30 -1.06 -3.62 31.54
N GLN A 31 -0.61 -2.35 31.55
CA GLN A 31 -1.37 -1.22 31.00
C GLN A 31 -1.63 -1.34 29.49
N ILE A 32 -0.66 -1.83 28.73
CA ILE A 32 -0.83 -2.06 27.28
C ILE A 32 -1.90 -3.13 27.05
N HIS A 33 -1.89 -4.21 27.82
CA HIS A 33 -2.85 -5.31 27.66
C HIS A 33 -4.28 -4.91 28.08
N GLU A 34 -4.41 -4.06 29.11
CA GLU A 34 -5.69 -3.51 29.57
C GLU A 34 -6.31 -2.53 28.55
N THR A 35 -5.49 -1.75 27.84
CA THR A 35 -5.96 -0.81 26.83
C THR A 35 -6.25 -1.48 25.48
N LEU A 36 -5.42 -2.46 25.11
CA LEU A 36 -5.49 -3.11 23.79
C LEU A 36 -6.64 -4.12 23.70
N GLY A 37 -6.94 -4.85 24.78
CA GLY A 37 -8.00 -5.85 24.81
C GLY A 37 -9.39 -5.32 24.40
N PRO A 38 -9.86 -4.21 25.00
CA PRO A 38 -11.12 -3.57 24.60
C PRO A 38 -11.13 -3.08 23.15
N ALA A 39 -10.04 -2.46 22.69
CA ALA A 39 -9.92 -1.98 21.31
C ALA A 39 -9.99 -3.12 20.29
N ILE A 40 -9.35 -4.26 20.57
CA ILE A 40 -9.46 -5.45 19.72
C ILE A 40 -10.90 -5.97 19.66
N LYS A 41 -11.62 -6.01 20.79
CA LYS A 41 -13.03 -6.43 20.83
C LYS A 41 -13.93 -5.49 20.03
N GLU A 42 -13.70 -4.19 20.13
CA GLU A 42 -14.41 -3.19 19.33
C GLU A 42 -14.16 -3.41 17.83
N PHE A 43 -12.89 -3.59 17.43
CA PHE A 43 -12.57 -3.92 16.05
C PHE A 43 -13.26 -5.20 15.59
N GLN A 44 -13.22 -6.28 16.37
CA GLN A 44 -13.91 -7.54 16.02
C GLN A 44 -15.41 -7.35 15.82
N THR A 45 -16.06 -6.53 16.66
CA THR A 45 -17.47 -6.19 16.52
C THR A 45 -17.72 -5.44 15.21
N ASN A 46 -16.93 -4.41 14.92
CA ASN A 46 -17.04 -3.62 13.71
C ASN A 46 -16.75 -4.44 12.43
N PHE A 47 -15.76 -5.33 12.47
CA PHE A 47 -15.47 -6.26 11.37
C PHE A 47 -16.59 -7.31 11.21
N GLY A 48 -17.24 -7.73 12.29
CA GLY A 48 -18.41 -8.61 12.23
C GLY A 48 -19.56 -7.99 11.42
N LEU A 49 -19.79 -6.68 11.58
CA LEU A 49 -20.80 -5.93 10.81
C LEU A 49 -20.56 -5.95 9.31
N ILE A 50 -19.30 -6.12 8.85
CA ILE A 50 -18.96 -6.27 7.43
C ILE A 50 -19.70 -7.45 6.84
N ASN A 51 -19.72 -8.59 7.53
CA ASN A 51 -20.35 -9.81 7.02
C ASN A 51 -21.89 -9.73 7.00
N GLU A 52 -22.47 -8.87 7.84
CA GLU A 52 -23.92 -8.72 7.96
C GLU A 52 -24.50 -7.63 7.05
N ASN A 53 -23.79 -6.51 6.88
CA ASN A 53 -24.32 -5.31 6.23
C ASN A 53 -23.60 -4.94 4.92
N TYR A 54 -22.47 -5.58 4.60
CA TYR A 54 -21.63 -5.18 3.47
C TYR A 54 -21.24 -6.41 2.61
N SER A 55 -21.93 -6.60 1.50
CA SER A 55 -21.63 -7.69 0.56
C SER A 55 -20.54 -7.27 -0.44
N LEU A 56 -19.47 -8.07 -0.50
CA LEU A 56 -18.39 -7.94 -1.50
C LEU A 56 -18.91 -7.93 -2.94
N LYS A 57 -20.00 -8.66 -3.22
CA LYS A 57 -20.60 -8.76 -4.56
C LYS A 57 -21.32 -7.48 -4.98
N ASP A 58 -21.73 -6.65 -4.02
CA ASP A 58 -22.41 -5.40 -4.32
C ASP A 58 -21.39 -4.33 -4.75
N LEU A 59 -20.16 -4.41 -4.25
CA LEU A 59 -19.06 -3.52 -4.65
C LEU A 59 -18.66 -3.67 -6.11
N GLU A 60 -18.65 -4.89 -6.66
CA GLU A 60 -18.34 -5.13 -8.09
C GLU A 60 -19.31 -4.40 -9.03
N LYS A 61 -20.56 -4.23 -8.61
CA LYS A 61 -21.59 -3.55 -9.41
C LYS A 61 -21.56 -2.03 -9.26
N VAL A 62 -20.99 -1.52 -8.17
CA VAL A 62 -21.02 -0.09 -7.81
C VAL A 62 -19.72 0.60 -8.20
N LEU A 63 -18.58 -0.09 -8.08
CA LEU A 63 -17.26 0.49 -8.31
C LEU A 63 -16.86 0.42 -9.78
N ASN A 64 -16.13 1.44 -10.24
CA ASN A 64 -15.48 1.35 -11.54
C ASN A 64 -14.33 0.32 -11.49
N PRO A 65 -13.85 -0.21 -12.63
CA PRO A 65 -12.84 -1.27 -12.64
C PRO A 65 -11.54 -0.94 -11.90
N ILE A 66 -11.12 0.33 -11.88
CA ILE A 66 -9.90 0.77 -11.19
C ILE A 66 -10.13 0.84 -9.69
N GLU A 67 -11.26 1.41 -9.25
CA GLU A 67 -11.68 1.44 -7.84
C GLU A 67 -11.86 0.02 -7.28
N TYR A 68 -12.42 -0.88 -8.08
CA TYR A 68 -12.59 -2.28 -7.70
C TYR A 68 -11.24 -2.99 -7.57
N ALA A 69 -10.30 -2.75 -8.49
CA ALA A 69 -8.94 -3.27 -8.40
C ALA A 69 -8.22 -2.72 -7.16
N ASP A 70 -8.35 -1.43 -6.87
CA ASP A 70 -7.78 -0.77 -5.71
C ASP A 70 -8.31 -1.39 -4.40
N TYR A 71 -9.63 -1.52 -4.29
CA TYR A 71 -10.29 -2.21 -3.17
C TYR A 71 -9.75 -3.64 -2.95
N ASN A 72 -9.68 -4.44 -4.02
CA ASN A 72 -9.17 -5.82 -3.93
C ASN A 72 -7.69 -5.86 -3.54
N SER A 73 -6.89 -4.88 -3.97
CA SER A 73 -5.48 -4.78 -3.60
C SER A 73 -5.30 -4.49 -2.11
N PHE A 74 -6.12 -3.61 -1.53
CA PHE A 74 -6.15 -3.36 -0.08
C PHE A 74 -6.56 -4.61 0.71
N PHE A 75 -7.57 -5.32 0.24
CA PHE A 75 -8.03 -6.55 0.89
C PHE A 75 -6.94 -7.63 0.90
N ALA A 76 -6.29 -7.85 -0.25
CA ALA A 76 -5.16 -8.77 -0.35
C ALA A 76 -4.00 -8.36 0.57
N TYR A 77 -3.69 -7.06 0.66
CA TYR A 77 -2.65 -6.54 1.53
C TYR A 77 -2.97 -6.77 3.00
N ALA A 78 -4.21 -6.52 3.42
CA ALA A 78 -4.66 -6.72 4.79
C ALA A 78 -4.53 -8.20 5.21
N ILE A 79 -5.01 -9.13 4.38
CA ILE A 79 -4.88 -10.57 4.64
C ILE A 79 -3.41 -10.99 4.75
N CYS A 80 -2.58 -10.58 3.78
CA CYS A 80 -1.15 -10.91 3.80
C CYS A 80 -0.45 -10.34 5.04
N SER A 81 -0.83 -9.13 5.45
CA SER A 81 -0.26 -8.45 6.62
C SER A 81 -0.64 -9.11 7.94
N ILE A 82 -1.90 -9.54 8.08
CA ILE A 82 -2.36 -10.31 9.26
C ILE A 82 -1.60 -11.62 9.34
N PHE A 83 -1.48 -12.35 8.23
CA PHE A 83 -0.78 -13.63 8.22
C PHE A 83 0.73 -13.48 8.47
N TYR A 84 1.36 -12.46 7.88
CA TYR A 84 2.75 -12.10 8.17
C TYR A 84 2.96 -11.79 9.66
N SER A 85 2.03 -11.04 10.27
CA SER A 85 2.09 -10.67 11.69
C SER A 85 1.95 -11.89 12.59
N TYR A 86 1.04 -12.81 12.24
CA TYR A 86 0.92 -14.10 12.91
C TYR A 86 2.25 -14.87 12.90
N LEU A 87 2.85 -15.08 11.72
CA LEU A 87 4.12 -15.79 11.58
C LEU A 87 5.26 -15.11 12.36
N LYS A 88 5.25 -13.78 12.43
CA LYS A 88 6.23 -13.02 13.21
C LYS A 88 6.17 -13.31 14.70
N ILE A 89 4.98 -13.55 15.23
CA ILE A 89 4.75 -13.79 16.66
C ILE A 89 4.92 -15.28 16.99
N SER A 90 4.50 -16.17 16.10
CA SER A 90 4.58 -17.63 16.29
C SER A 90 6.01 -18.20 16.30
N GLY A 91 7.03 -17.38 15.95
CA GLY A 91 8.43 -17.81 15.91
C GLY A 91 8.78 -18.69 14.70
N ASP A 92 7.82 -18.90 13.79
CA ASP A 92 8.04 -19.62 12.53
C ASP A 92 8.96 -18.83 11.60
N PHE A 93 9.73 -19.55 10.78
CA PHE A 93 10.79 -19.02 9.93
C PHE A 93 10.24 -18.10 8.81
N LEU A 94 9.95 -16.85 9.17
CA LEU A 94 9.68 -15.74 8.26
C LEU A 94 10.76 -15.57 7.19
N ASN A 95 12.02 -15.97 7.46
CA ASN A 95 13.13 -15.79 6.55
C ASN A 95 12.93 -16.48 5.20
N ASN A 96 12.30 -17.66 5.19
CA ASN A 96 12.06 -18.41 3.95
C ASN A 96 10.56 -18.55 3.60
N HIS A 97 9.68 -17.87 4.35
CA HIS A 97 8.25 -18.02 4.11
C HIS A 97 7.81 -17.23 2.85
N PRO A 98 7.05 -17.86 1.91
CA PRO A 98 6.65 -17.22 0.64
C PRO A 98 5.78 -15.97 0.83
N ILE A 99 5.15 -15.81 1.99
CA ILE A 99 4.33 -14.62 2.32
C ILE A 99 5.08 -13.30 2.15
N LYS A 100 6.41 -13.27 2.34
CA LYS A 100 7.21 -12.06 2.09
C LYS A 100 7.17 -11.66 0.62
N ASN A 101 7.21 -12.65 -0.27
CA ASN A 101 7.12 -12.42 -1.71
C ASN A 101 5.70 -12.05 -2.10
N GLU A 102 4.68 -12.71 -1.53
CA GLU A 102 3.28 -12.34 -1.77
C GLU A 102 2.97 -10.90 -1.32
N LEU A 103 3.45 -10.49 -0.14
CA LEU A 103 3.28 -9.13 0.34
C LEU A 103 3.94 -8.11 -0.60
N LYS A 104 5.15 -8.39 -1.08
CA LYS A 104 5.83 -7.55 -2.08
C LYS A 104 5.06 -7.46 -3.38
N LYS A 105 4.54 -8.58 -3.89
CA LYS A 105 3.72 -8.60 -5.12
C LYS A 105 2.48 -7.72 -4.96
N VAL A 106 1.77 -7.85 -3.83
CA VAL A 106 0.58 -7.02 -3.55
C VAL A 106 0.96 -5.54 -3.50
N GLN A 107 2.06 -5.18 -2.85
CA GLN A 107 2.56 -3.78 -2.83
C GLN A 107 2.90 -3.25 -4.23
N THR A 108 3.50 -4.08 -5.10
CA THR A 108 3.75 -3.71 -6.49
C THR A 108 2.45 -3.46 -7.25
N LEU A 109 1.45 -4.35 -7.10
CA LEU A 109 0.14 -4.20 -7.73
C LEU A 109 -0.57 -2.92 -7.25
N MET A 110 -0.52 -2.62 -5.95
CA MET A 110 -1.06 -1.37 -5.40
C MET A 110 -0.40 -0.14 -6.03
N LYS A 111 0.91 -0.19 -6.29
CA LYS A 111 1.63 0.91 -6.94
C LYS A 111 1.17 1.10 -8.39
N GLU A 112 1.07 0.02 -9.16
CA GLU A 112 0.59 0.07 -10.55
C GLU A 112 -0.85 0.60 -10.65
N ILE A 113 -1.73 0.19 -9.74
CA ILE A 113 -3.12 0.68 -9.69
C ILE A 113 -3.15 2.19 -9.41
N ASN A 114 -2.33 2.66 -8.48
CA ASN A 114 -2.22 4.09 -8.15
C ASN A 114 -1.65 4.92 -9.31
N GLU A 115 -0.65 4.41 -10.02
CA GLU A 115 -0.09 5.09 -11.19
C GLU A 115 -1.16 5.24 -12.29
N ARG A 116 -1.88 4.16 -12.60
CA ARG A 116 -2.95 4.17 -13.61
C ARG A 116 -4.15 5.05 -13.21
N SER A 117 -4.48 5.15 -11.93
CA SER A 117 -5.54 6.04 -11.44
C SER A 117 -5.15 7.51 -11.55
N GLN A 118 -3.87 7.85 -11.42
CA GLN A 118 -3.35 9.20 -11.63
C GLN A 118 -3.32 9.59 -13.11
N GLU A 119 -2.83 8.72 -13.99
CA GLU A 119 -2.82 8.92 -15.45
C GLU A 119 -4.23 9.26 -15.98
N THR A 120 -5.24 8.50 -15.57
CA THR A 120 -6.63 8.77 -15.99
C THR A 120 -7.18 10.12 -15.48
N ASN A 121 -6.65 10.68 -14.40
CA ASN A 121 -7.02 12.00 -13.92
C ASN A 121 -6.26 13.12 -14.64
N GLU A 122 -5.00 12.90 -14.99
CA GLU A 122 -4.21 13.82 -15.80
C GLU A 122 -4.72 13.92 -17.24
N ASP A 123 -5.10 12.80 -17.85
CA ASP A 123 -5.73 12.77 -19.18
C ASP A 123 -7.09 13.50 -19.19
N LYS A 124 -7.89 13.36 -18.13
CA LYS A 124 -9.14 14.12 -17.96
C LYS A 124 -8.87 15.64 -17.84
N LYS A 125 -7.79 16.04 -17.17
CA LYS A 125 -7.38 17.45 -17.08
C LYS A 125 -6.85 17.96 -18.43
N SER A 126 -6.08 17.15 -19.16
CA SER A 126 -5.56 17.44 -20.50
C SER A 126 -6.68 17.63 -21.53
N LEU A 127 -7.75 16.83 -21.45
CA LEU A 127 -8.94 16.94 -22.31
C LEU A 127 -9.83 18.16 -21.98
N THR A 128 -9.51 18.94 -20.95
CA THR A 128 -10.19 20.21 -20.67
C THR A 128 -9.64 21.29 -21.61
N ILE A 129 -9.94 21.15 -22.90
CA ILE A 129 -9.60 22.14 -23.93
C ILE A 129 -10.18 23.50 -23.50
N ASN A 130 -9.32 24.52 -23.45
CA ASN A 130 -9.72 25.87 -23.08
C ASN A 130 -10.75 26.41 -24.08
N LYS A 131 -12.03 26.38 -23.69
CA LYS A 131 -13.17 26.77 -24.53
C LYS A 131 -13.03 28.18 -25.09
N GLU A 132 -12.37 29.09 -24.36
CA GLU A 132 -12.08 30.42 -24.89
C GLU A 132 -11.03 30.41 -26.00
N ALA A 133 -9.95 29.63 -25.86
CA ALA A 133 -8.94 29.51 -26.89
C ALA A 133 -9.53 28.89 -28.17
N SER A 134 -10.36 27.86 -28.04
CA SER A 134 -11.08 27.26 -29.16
C SER A 134 -12.02 28.26 -29.83
N LYS A 135 -12.76 29.06 -29.05
CA LYS A 135 -13.63 30.11 -29.59
C LYS A 135 -12.85 31.15 -30.39
N ARG A 136 -11.70 31.62 -29.89
CA ARG A 136 -10.84 32.59 -30.60
C ARG A 136 -10.29 32.04 -31.91
N ILE A 137 -9.92 30.75 -31.94
CA ILE A 137 -9.46 30.08 -33.17
C ILE A 137 -10.59 30.03 -34.20
N VAL A 138 -11.79 29.61 -33.77
CA VAL A 138 -12.97 29.55 -34.65
C VAL A 138 -13.35 30.94 -35.19
N ASP A 139 -13.42 31.95 -34.31
CA ASP A 139 -13.74 33.33 -34.69
C ASP A 139 -12.69 33.91 -35.66
N SER A 140 -11.41 33.62 -35.44
CA SER A 140 -10.32 34.01 -36.33
C SER A 140 -10.49 33.38 -37.72
N CYS A 141 -10.74 32.06 -37.79
CA CYS A 141 -10.97 31.34 -39.05
C CYS A 141 -12.21 31.86 -39.80
N ILE A 142 -13.31 32.16 -39.09
CA ILE A 142 -14.53 32.72 -39.69
C ILE A 142 -14.25 34.12 -40.24
N SER A 143 -13.56 34.98 -39.48
CA SER A 143 -13.24 36.34 -39.91
C SER A 143 -12.31 36.34 -41.14
N TYR A 144 -11.30 35.47 -41.15
CA TYR A 144 -10.36 35.32 -42.24
C TYR A 144 -11.08 34.90 -43.53
N ASN A 145 -11.99 33.93 -43.45
CA ASN A 145 -12.80 33.51 -44.58
C ASN A 145 -13.73 34.61 -45.10
N LYS A 146 -14.32 35.41 -44.21
CA LYS A 146 -15.15 36.56 -44.61
C LYS A 146 -14.33 37.60 -45.37
N ASN A 147 -13.09 37.85 -44.94
CA ASN A 147 -12.16 38.77 -45.60
C ASN A 147 -11.63 38.24 -46.94
N LEU A 148 -11.49 36.91 -47.10
CA LEU A 148 -11.16 36.29 -48.39
C LEU A 148 -12.30 36.42 -49.41
N LYS A 149 -13.56 36.24 -48.97
CA LYS A 149 -14.72 36.41 -49.86
C LYS A 149 -14.83 37.85 -50.37
N LYS A 150 -14.63 38.85 -49.50
CA LYS A 150 -14.66 40.27 -49.92
C LYS A 150 -13.59 40.62 -50.95
N ARG A 151 -12.41 40.01 -50.88
CA ARG A 151 -11.30 40.24 -51.83
C ARG A 151 -11.47 39.53 -53.18
N LYS A 152 -12.41 38.59 -53.32
CA LYS A 152 -12.69 37.90 -54.60
C LYS A 152 -13.73 38.62 -55.48
N TYR A 153 -14.45 39.60 -54.94
CA TYR A 153 -15.48 40.36 -55.66
C TYR A 153 -15.07 41.81 -55.93
N HIS A 154 -13.77 42.09 -55.85
CA HIS A 154 -13.16 43.36 -56.20
C HIS A 154 -11.99 43.11 -57.13
#